data_AF-A0A9P4I4G9-F1
#
_entry.id   AF-A0A9P4I4G9-F1
#
_cell.length_a   1.000
_cell.length_b   1.000
_cell.length_c   1.000
_cell.angle_alpha   90.00
_cell.angle_beta   90.00
_cell.angle_gamma   90.00
#
_symmetry.space_group_name_H-M   'P 1'
#
loop_
_entity.id
_entity.type
_entity.pdbx_description
1 polymer ?
#
loop_
_entity_poly.entity_id
_entity_poly.type
_entity_poly.pdbx_seq_one_letter_code
_entity_poly.pdbx_strand_id
1 'polypeptide(L)'
;MVDSLPSKAPEVERWRDEPMQLLPVALYTICDLSDEELVQLQDICEAKCEANARGDCVRPAPRWKFAGENLKAIFNYHVQLAESRQFDPTHFIAALDPSWKTSVLFVTLDDEGDECTTDKYWIKTDEAGMAFVNILIGHSDWWEQKEEHEHPKTTAYLGEHVTATLPLPVRPSWTIGRAKSLDDVPFDMATRLAPMRPPLLQRHTDTIPSVGPAMAD
;
A
#
# COMPACT_ATOMS: atom_id res chain seq x y z
N MET A 1 24.74 -0.72 -8.10
CA MET A 1 25.24 -1.71 -7.11
C MET A 1 24.01 -2.49 -6.68
N VAL A 2 23.95 -3.78 -6.95
CA VAL A 2 22.69 -4.55 -6.88
C VAL A 2 22.35 -4.86 -5.42
N ASP A 3 21.24 -4.26 -5.00
CA ASP A 3 20.54 -4.41 -3.72
C ASP A 3 20.14 -5.86 -3.44
N SER A 4 20.89 -6.56 -2.59
CA SER A 4 20.47 -7.86 -2.08
C SER A 4 20.01 -7.72 -0.64
N LEU A 5 18.70 -7.92 -0.45
CA LEU A 5 18.19 -8.38 0.83
C LEU A 5 18.83 -9.76 1.10
N PRO A 6 19.19 -10.12 2.34
CA PRO A 6 19.54 -11.50 2.67
C PRO A 6 18.39 -12.41 2.27
N SER A 7 18.63 -13.56 1.65
CA SER A 7 17.55 -14.45 1.18
C SER A 7 16.72 -15.05 2.32
N LYS A 8 17.26 -15.05 3.54
CA LYS A 8 16.64 -15.59 4.75
C LYS A 8 16.86 -14.64 5.91
N ALA A 9 15.91 -14.62 6.83
CA ALA A 9 15.93 -13.83 8.04
C ALA A 9 15.63 -14.74 9.26
N PRO A 10 16.52 -15.69 9.62
CA PRO A 10 16.28 -16.60 10.74
C PRO A 10 16.06 -15.86 12.07
N GLU A 11 16.56 -14.62 12.20
CA GLU A 11 16.32 -13.78 13.36
C GLU A 11 14.83 -13.48 13.57
N VAL A 12 14.00 -13.54 12.52
CA VAL A 12 12.57 -13.27 12.61
C VAL A 12 11.71 -14.45 13.06
N GLU A 13 12.27 -15.66 13.07
CA GLU A 13 11.57 -16.89 13.46
C GLU A 13 10.93 -16.79 14.85
N ARG A 14 11.59 -16.10 15.78
CA ARG A 14 11.06 -15.91 17.15
C ARG A 14 9.76 -15.11 17.22
N TRP A 15 9.47 -14.29 16.21
CA TRP A 15 8.25 -13.47 16.17
C TRP A 15 7.13 -14.11 15.35
N ARG A 16 7.43 -15.16 14.56
CA ARG A 16 6.45 -15.89 13.74
C ARG A 16 5.31 -16.49 14.58
N ASP A 17 5.66 -17.08 15.72
CA ASP A 17 4.71 -17.75 16.60
C ASP A 17 4.14 -16.84 17.71
N GLU A 18 4.53 -15.57 17.73
CA GLU A 18 3.98 -14.62 18.71
C GLU A 18 2.55 -14.21 18.32
N PRO A 19 1.65 -13.98 19.28
CA PRO A 19 0.31 -13.51 18.99
C PRO A 19 0.38 -12.16 18.26
N MET A 20 -0.27 -12.07 17.09
CA MET A 20 -0.29 -10.88 16.24
C MET A 20 -0.67 -9.64 17.06
N GLN A 21 0.29 -8.73 17.21
CA GLN A 21 0.03 -7.39 17.70
C GLN A 21 -0.24 -6.51 16.48
N LEU A 22 -1.27 -5.68 16.54
CA LEU A 22 -1.61 -4.74 15.48
C LEU A 22 -0.61 -3.56 15.50
N LEU A 23 0.63 -3.84 15.14
CA LEU A 23 1.72 -2.87 15.10
C LEU A 23 1.79 -2.20 13.72
N PRO A 24 2.17 -0.92 13.65
CA PRO A 24 2.37 -0.26 12.38
C PRO A 24 3.59 -0.83 11.64
N VAL A 25 3.51 -0.86 10.31
CA VAL A 25 4.65 -1.18 9.47
C VAL A 25 5.68 -0.04 9.49
N ALA A 26 6.96 -0.40 9.58
CA ALA A 26 8.04 0.58 9.60
C ALA A 26 8.29 1.17 8.20
N LEU A 27 8.45 2.50 8.14
CA LEU A 27 8.78 3.23 6.92
C LEU A 27 10.23 3.71 6.92
N TYR A 28 10.95 3.40 5.84
CA TYR A 28 12.35 3.73 5.62
C TYR A 28 12.58 4.43 4.28
N THR A 29 13.72 5.13 4.14
CA THR A 29 14.12 5.77 2.88
C THR A 29 15.60 5.51 2.58
N ILE A 30 15.91 5.08 1.36
CA ILE A 30 17.27 5.11 0.79
C ILE A 30 17.45 6.34 -0.11
N CYS A 31 16.37 6.81 -0.75
CA CYS A 31 16.40 8.12 -1.38
C CYS A 31 16.49 9.23 -0.31
N ASP A 32 17.18 10.30 -0.67
CA ASP A 32 17.36 11.47 0.20
C ASP A 32 16.06 12.29 0.19
N LEU A 33 15.24 12.11 1.23
CA LEU A 33 13.99 12.86 1.43
C LEU A 33 14.16 13.91 2.53
N SER A 34 13.43 15.01 2.40
CA SER A 34 13.21 15.97 3.49
C SER A 34 12.19 15.43 4.52
N ASP A 35 12.12 16.07 5.69
CA ASP A 35 11.13 15.71 6.70
C ASP A 35 9.69 15.93 6.20
N GLU A 36 9.45 16.96 5.39
CA GLU A 36 8.15 17.21 4.77
C GLU A 36 7.79 16.15 3.74
N GLU A 37 8.76 15.70 2.94
CA GLU A 37 8.55 14.61 1.98
C GLU A 37 8.30 13.28 2.68
N LEU A 38 8.95 13.01 3.81
CA LEU A 38 8.68 11.84 4.63
C LEU A 38 7.25 11.85 5.17
N VAL A 39 6.77 13.00 5.65
CA VAL A 39 5.38 13.15 6.11
C VAL A 39 4.41 12.91 4.95
N GLN A 40 4.68 13.46 3.77
CA GLN A 40 3.87 13.20 2.58
C GLN A 40 3.87 11.72 2.18
N LEU A 41 5.03 11.07 2.23
CA LEU A 41 5.15 9.65 1.94
C LEU A 41 4.29 8.82 2.90
N GLN A 42 4.35 9.12 4.20
CA GLN A 42 3.50 8.49 5.21
C GLN A 42 2.01 8.72 4.89
N ASP A 43 1.61 9.97 4.66
CA ASP A 43 0.22 10.33 4.36
C ASP A 43 -0.32 9.61 3.11
N ILE A 44 0.50 9.47 2.07
CA ILE A 44 0.12 8.73 0.86
C ILE A 44 0.00 7.24 1.17
N CYS A 45 0.97 6.66 1.88
CA CYS A 45 0.91 5.24 2.27
C CYS A 45 -0.35 4.91 3.09
N GLU A 46 -0.83 5.84 3.93
CA GLU A 46 -2.03 5.67 4.75
C GLU A 46 -3.32 6.14 4.06
N ALA A 47 -3.27 6.66 2.83
CA ALA A 47 -4.41 7.32 2.19
C ALA A 47 -5.65 6.42 2.01
N LYS A 48 -5.46 5.11 1.91
CA LYS A 48 -6.53 4.10 1.79
C LYS A 48 -6.79 3.35 3.10
N CYS A 49 -6.06 3.63 4.17
CA CYS A 49 -6.28 3.02 5.47
C CYS A 49 -7.40 3.75 6.22
N GLU A 50 -8.31 3.00 6.85
CA GLU A 50 -9.26 3.56 7.83
C GLU A 50 -8.57 3.76 9.20
N ALA A 51 -7.45 4.47 9.21
CA ALA A 51 -6.68 4.77 10.42
C ALA A 51 -7.37 5.86 11.26
N ASN A 52 -7.31 5.76 12.58
CA ASN A 52 -7.86 6.77 13.48
C ASN A 52 -6.92 7.98 13.61
N ALA A 53 -5.61 7.73 13.54
CA ALA A 53 -4.56 8.71 13.56
C ALA A 53 -3.43 8.36 12.58
N ARG A 54 -2.68 9.39 12.16
CA ARG A 54 -1.47 9.22 11.36
C ARG A 54 -0.48 8.33 12.11
N GLY A 55 0.05 7.31 11.44
CA GLY A 55 1.04 6.41 12.01
C GLY A 55 0.47 5.18 12.70
N ASP A 56 -0.85 4.98 12.64
CA ASP A 56 -1.50 3.76 13.13
C ASP A 56 -1.19 2.57 12.21
N CYS A 57 -1.08 2.80 10.89
CA CYS A 57 -0.81 1.75 9.91
C CYS A 57 0.64 1.78 9.45
N VAL A 58 1.16 2.94 9.07
CA VAL A 58 2.50 3.12 8.49
C VAL A 58 3.21 4.23 9.25
N ARG A 59 4.37 3.94 9.85
CA ARG A 59 5.07 4.93 10.67
C ARG A 59 6.57 4.96 10.36
N PRO A 60 7.18 6.14 10.21
CA PRO A 60 8.63 6.26 10.14
C PRO A 60 9.32 5.64 11.36
N ALA A 61 10.36 4.86 11.11
CA ALA A 61 11.20 4.34 12.19
C ALA A 61 12.01 5.46 12.86
N PRO A 62 12.50 5.28 14.12
CA PRO A 62 13.32 6.29 14.80
C PRO A 62 14.56 6.71 13.99
N ARG A 63 15.18 5.74 13.31
CA ARG A 63 16.11 5.98 12.20
C ARG A 63 15.43 5.50 10.92
N TRP A 64 14.81 6.43 10.20
CA TRP A 64 14.12 6.16 8.93
C TRP A 64 15.03 6.40 7.71
N LYS A 65 16.05 7.27 7.83
CA LYS A 65 16.90 7.72 6.73
C LYS A 65 18.17 6.87 6.59
N PHE A 66 18.35 6.28 5.40
CA PHE A 66 19.47 5.42 5.00
C PHE A 66 20.08 5.90 3.67
N ALA A 67 20.11 7.22 3.45
CA ALA A 67 20.63 7.81 2.22
C ALA A 67 22.09 7.40 1.96
N GLY A 68 22.35 6.78 0.81
CA GLY A 68 23.67 6.25 0.44
C GLY A 68 24.00 4.87 1.00
N GLU A 69 23.11 4.28 1.81
CA GLU A 69 23.20 2.88 2.25
C GLU A 69 22.41 1.95 1.32
N ASN A 70 22.33 0.66 1.67
CA ASN A 70 21.62 -0.35 0.87
C ASN A 70 20.50 -1.01 1.70
N LEU A 71 19.67 -1.82 1.03
CA LEU A 71 18.58 -2.54 1.70
C LEU A 71 19.02 -3.41 2.87
N LYS A 72 20.25 -3.94 2.84
CA LYS A 72 20.79 -4.76 3.94
C LYS A 72 20.99 -3.93 5.22
N ALA A 73 21.30 -2.64 5.11
CA ALA A 73 21.40 -1.76 6.27
C ALA A 73 20.02 -1.55 6.93
N ILE A 74 18.97 -1.37 6.13
CA ILE A 74 17.59 -1.29 6.61
C ILE A 74 17.20 -2.61 7.30
N PHE A 75 17.44 -3.75 6.64
CA PHE A 75 17.19 -5.08 7.21
C PHE A 75 17.82 -5.25 8.59
N ASN A 76 19.13 -5.02 8.71
CA ASN A 76 19.84 -5.19 9.98
C ASN A 76 19.28 -4.29 11.09
N TYR A 77 18.90 -3.06 10.74
CA TYR A 77 18.32 -2.12 11.69
C TYR A 77 16.89 -2.52 12.09
N HIS A 78 16.08 -2.97 11.13
CA HIS A 78 14.70 -3.40 11.37
C HIS A 78 14.64 -4.61 12.31
N VAL A 79 15.50 -5.61 12.11
CA VAL A 79 15.63 -6.77 13.01
C VAL A 79 15.99 -6.37 14.44
N GLN A 80 16.84 -5.35 14.62
CA GLN A 80 17.13 -4.80 15.96
C GLN A 80 15.94 -4.02 16.53
N LEU A 81 15.24 -3.26 15.68
CA LEU A 81 14.09 -2.47 16.07
C LEU A 81 12.90 -3.34 16.49
N ALA A 82 12.75 -4.53 15.91
CA ALA A 82 11.70 -5.49 16.26
C ALA A 82 11.67 -5.85 17.76
N GLU A 83 12.81 -5.79 18.46
CA GLU A 83 12.88 -6.01 19.91
C GLU A 83 12.09 -4.97 20.72
N SER A 84 11.90 -3.77 20.17
CA SER A 84 11.12 -2.72 20.83
C SER A 84 9.62 -2.99 20.84
N ARG A 85 9.13 -3.92 19.99
CA ARG A 85 7.70 -4.21 19.76
C ARG A 85 6.85 -2.98 19.47
N GLN A 86 7.46 -1.97 18.84
CA GLN A 86 6.74 -0.76 18.41
C GLN A 86 6.27 -0.85 16.96
N PHE A 87 6.90 -1.70 16.16
CA PHE A 87 6.65 -1.88 14.74
C PHE A 87 6.48 -3.36 14.43
N ASP A 88 5.83 -3.64 13.31
CA ASP A 88 5.77 -4.99 12.77
C ASP A 88 7.19 -5.57 12.60
N PRO A 89 7.46 -6.80 13.09
CA PRO A 89 8.79 -7.38 13.06
C PRO A 89 9.13 -8.08 11.73
N THR A 90 8.13 -8.41 10.91
CA THR A 90 8.29 -9.21 9.69
C THR A 90 8.14 -8.40 8.42
N HIS A 91 7.56 -7.19 8.47
CA HIS A 91 7.30 -6.36 7.31
C HIS A 91 7.86 -4.95 7.46
N PHE A 92 8.32 -4.39 6.33
CA PHE A 92 8.61 -2.97 6.24
C PHE A 92 8.42 -2.40 4.84
N ILE A 93 8.28 -1.08 4.76
CA ILE A 93 8.17 -0.31 3.52
C ILE A 93 9.42 0.55 3.35
N ALA A 94 9.97 0.58 2.13
CA ALA A 94 11.13 1.41 1.81
C ALA A 94 10.95 2.22 0.52
N ALA A 95 11.19 3.53 0.61
CA ALA A 95 11.34 4.41 -0.54
C ALA A 95 12.80 4.37 -1.05
N LEU A 96 13.02 3.74 -2.20
CA LEU A 96 14.37 3.56 -2.75
C LEU A 96 14.73 4.58 -3.83
N ASP A 97 13.74 5.25 -4.41
CA ASP A 97 13.88 6.07 -5.60
C ASP A 97 13.18 7.43 -5.40
N PRO A 98 13.64 8.51 -6.06
CA PRO A 98 12.92 9.79 -6.06
C PRO A 98 11.49 9.71 -6.60
N SER A 99 11.14 8.67 -7.36
CA SER A 99 9.77 8.36 -7.80
C SER A 99 8.87 7.72 -6.73
N TRP A 100 9.22 7.88 -5.45
CA TRP A 100 8.49 7.33 -4.29
C TRP A 100 7.02 7.73 -4.20
N LYS A 101 6.57 8.78 -4.91
CA LYS A 101 5.15 9.15 -4.99
C LYS A 101 4.31 8.16 -5.79
N THR A 102 4.94 7.40 -6.68
CA THR A 102 4.27 6.43 -7.55
C THR A 102 4.38 5.03 -6.97
N SER A 103 5.56 4.64 -6.50
CA SER A 103 5.80 3.30 -5.99
C SER A 103 6.82 3.26 -4.88
N VAL A 104 6.61 2.36 -3.93
CA VAL A 104 7.55 2.00 -2.87
C VAL A 104 7.85 0.51 -2.92
N LEU A 105 8.92 0.09 -2.25
CA LEU A 105 9.22 -1.32 -2.08
C LEU A 105 8.55 -1.81 -0.80
N PHE A 106 7.70 -2.82 -0.92
CA PHE A 106 7.15 -3.55 0.22
C PHE A 106 7.95 -4.83 0.42
N VAL A 107 8.35 -5.11 1.65
CA VAL A 107 9.28 -6.20 1.99
C VAL A 107 8.68 -7.05 3.09
N THR A 108 8.72 -8.37 2.91
CA THR A 108 8.53 -9.35 3.96
C THR A 108 9.86 -10.02 4.30
N LEU A 109 10.04 -10.30 5.59
CA LEU A 109 11.13 -11.11 6.15
C LEU A 109 10.67 -12.54 6.47
N ASP A 110 9.38 -12.79 6.32
CA ASP A 110 8.77 -14.10 6.51
C ASP A 110 7.61 -14.26 5.52
N ASP A 111 7.87 -14.90 4.38
CA ASP A 111 6.87 -15.19 3.34
C ASP A 111 5.91 -16.34 3.69
N GLU A 112 5.77 -16.65 4.98
CA GLU A 112 4.94 -17.71 5.56
C GLU A 112 5.37 -19.14 5.16
N GLY A 113 6.47 -19.28 4.42
CA GLY A 113 7.08 -20.55 4.07
C GLY A 113 7.94 -21.16 5.18
N ASP A 114 8.55 -22.29 4.88
CA ASP A 114 9.63 -22.82 5.72
C ASP A 114 10.86 -21.89 5.64
N GLU A 115 11.54 -21.66 6.78
CA GLU A 115 12.85 -20.98 6.87
C GLU A 115 12.92 -19.43 6.83
N CYS A 116 11.83 -18.70 7.13
CA CYS A 116 11.81 -17.23 7.18
C CYS A 116 12.44 -16.60 5.92
N THR A 117 11.88 -16.95 4.77
CA THR A 117 12.38 -16.47 3.48
C THR A 117 11.95 -15.03 3.28
N THR A 118 12.89 -14.20 2.82
CA THR A 118 12.59 -12.80 2.56
C THR A 118 12.09 -12.63 1.13
N ASP A 119 11.11 -11.78 0.94
CA ASP A 119 10.63 -11.41 -0.40
C ASP A 119 10.30 -9.92 -0.46
N LYS A 120 10.16 -9.39 -1.68
CA LYS A 120 9.86 -7.99 -1.91
C LYS A 120 9.20 -7.79 -3.26
N TYR A 121 8.33 -6.79 -3.34
CA TYR A 121 7.78 -6.32 -4.61
C TYR A 121 7.52 -4.81 -4.58
N TRP A 122 7.34 -4.24 -5.77
CA TRP A 122 6.99 -2.83 -5.92
C TRP A 122 5.48 -2.68 -5.89
N ILE A 123 5.00 -1.83 -4.98
CA ILE A 123 3.59 -1.52 -4.80
C ILE A 123 3.35 -0.03 -5.03
N LYS A 124 2.14 0.35 -5.45
CA LYS A 124 1.77 1.77 -5.49
C LYS A 124 1.83 2.35 -4.09
N THR A 125 2.36 3.57 -3.99
CA THR A 125 2.54 4.22 -2.70
C THR A 125 1.23 4.36 -1.95
N ASP A 126 0.13 4.66 -2.64
CA ASP A 126 -1.20 4.83 -2.04
C ASP A 126 -1.91 3.52 -1.68
N GLU A 127 -1.35 2.36 -2.04
CA GLU A 127 -1.88 1.03 -1.73
C GLU A 127 -1.09 0.34 -0.60
N ALA A 128 0.13 0.82 -0.32
CA ALA A 128 1.09 0.14 0.55
C ALA A 128 0.58 -0.08 1.99
N GLY A 129 -0.03 0.92 2.61
CA GLY A 129 -0.55 0.77 3.97
C GLY A 129 -1.73 -0.20 4.04
N MET A 130 -2.64 -0.16 3.05
CA MET A 130 -3.80 -1.05 3.04
C MET A 130 -3.41 -2.50 2.75
N ALA A 131 -2.44 -2.73 1.86
CA ALA A 131 -1.88 -4.05 1.59
C ALA A 131 -1.28 -4.68 2.87
N PHE A 132 -0.53 -3.89 3.65
CA PHE A 132 -0.03 -4.34 4.94
C PHE A 132 -1.16 -4.67 5.93
N VAL A 133 -2.17 -3.81 6.05
CA VAL A 133 -3.32 -4.06 6.94
C VAL A 133 -4.05 -5.35 6.57
N ASN A 134 -4.23 -5.63 5.27
CA ASN A 134 -4.87 -6.86 4.80
C ASN A 134 -4.11 -8.12 5.22
N ILE A 135 -2.78 -8.09 5.17
CA ILE A 135 -1.94 -9.18 5.68
C ILE A 135 -2.09 -9.31 7.19
N LEU A 136 -1.96 -8.19 7.90
CA LEU A 136 -1.98 -8.15 9.37
C LEU A 136 -3.29 -8.68 9.98
N ILE A 137 -4.43 -8.51 9.30
CA ILE A 137 -5.74 -9.02 9.75
C ILE A 137 -6.08 -10.40 9.17
N GLY A 138 -5.20 -10.98 8.36
CA GLY A 138 -5.42 -12.26 7.67
C GLY A 138 -6.52 -12.21 6.61
N HIS A 139 -6.77 -11.04 6.01
CA HIS A 139 -7.69 -10.91 4.87
C HIS A 139 -7.06 -11.45 3.58
N SER A 140 -5.74 -11.31 3.44
CA SER A 140 -4.98 -11.83 2.30
C SER A 140 -3.60 -12.29 2.78
N ASP A 141 -3.02 -13.28 2.11
CA ASP A 141 -1.63 -13.67 2.35
C ASP A 141 -0.64 -12.82 1.51
N TRP A 142 0.66 -13.05 1.74
CA TRP A 142 1.72 -12.33 1.02
C TRP A 142 1.65 -12.52 -0.51
N TRP A 143 1.33 -13.73 -0.97
CA TRP A 143 1.32 -14.09 -2.39
C TRP A 143 0.13 -13.46 -3.10
N GLU A 144 -1.05 -13.48 -2.50
CA GLU A 144 -2.25 -12.80 -3.01
C GLU A 144 -2.00 -11.30 -3.15
N GLN A 145 -1.40 -10.66 -2.13
CA GLN A 145 -1.08 -9.23 -2.17
C GLN A 145 -0.05 -8.91 -3.26
N LYS A 146 0.97 -9.77 -3.42
CA LYS A 146 1.96 -9.62 -4.48
C LYS A 146 1.32 -9.78 -5.87
N GLU A 147 0.50 -10.79 -6.11
CA GLU A 147 -0.15 -10.97 -7.42
C GLU A 147 -1.10 -9.81 -7.77
N GLU A 148 -1.81 -9.25 -6.78
CA GLU A 148 -2.74 -8.14 -7.00
C GLU A 148 -2.03 -6.80 -7.24
N HIS A 149 -0.99 -6.51 -6.47
CA HIS A 149 -0.39 -5.17 -6.39
C HIS A 149 1.01 -5.06 -7.00
N GLU A 150 1.66 -6.18 -7.35
CA GLU A 150 2.97 -6.12 -7.99
C GLU A 150 2.86 -5.39 -9.33
N HIS A 151 3.60 -4.29 -9.40
CA HIS A 151 3.71 -3.51 -10.62
C HIS A 151 5.17 -3.39 -11.01
N PRO A 152 5.47 -3.35 -12.32
CA PRO A 152 6.83 -3.09 -12.76
C PRO A 152 7.30 -1.74 -12.19
N LYS A 153 8.54 -1.71 -11.69
CA LYS A 153 9.15 -0.47 -11.17
C LYS A 153 8.89 0.66 -12.18
N THR A 154 8.15 1.69 -11.76
CA THR A 154 7.88 2.82 -12.65
C THR A 154 9.15 3.66 -12.72
N THR A 155 10.04 3.35 -13.66
CA THR A 155 11.06 4.30 -14.08
C THR A 155 10.34 5.44 -14.79
N ALA A 156 10.07 6.53 -14.06
CA ALA A 156 9.65 7.76 -14.70
C ALA A 156 10.66 8.08 -15.81
N TYR A 157 10.20 8.04 -17.06
CA TYR A 157 10.99 8.35 -18.24
C TYR A 157 11.65 9.72 -18.06
N LEU A 158 12.98 9.74 -17.89
CA LEU A 158 13.78 10.91 -18.25
C LEU A 158 13.60 11.09 -19.76
N GLY A 159 13.22 12.30 -20.16
CA GLY A 159 12.82 12.63 -21.51
C GLY A 159 13.88 12.25 -22.55
N GLU A 160 13.46 11.46 -23.53
CA GLU A 160 14.08 11.42 -24.84
C GLU A 160 12.95 11.37 -25.87
N HIS A 161 12.97 12.32 -26.81
CA HIS A 161 12.15 12.29 -28.01
C HIS A 161 12.53 11.05 -28.83
N VAL A 162 11.87 9.94 -28.57
CA VAL A 162 11.81 8.84 -29.54
C VAL A 162 10.49 8.99 -30.27
N THR A 163 10.56 9.59 -31.46
CA THR A 163 9.53 9.40 -32.49
C THR A 163 9.43 7.91 -32.75
N ALA A 164 8.47 7.25 -32.09
CA ALA A 164 8.10 5.89 -32.39
C ALA A 164 7.42 5.87 -33.77
N THR A 165 8.22 5.64 -34.81
CA THR A 165 7.70 5.14 -36.08
C THR A 165 7.16 3.74 -35.82
N LEU A 166 5.86 3.65 -35.49
CA LEU A 166 5.15 2.39 -35.45
C LEU A 166 5.24 1.72 -36.83
N PRO A 167 5.68 0.45 -36.95
CA PRO A 167 5.49 -0.29 -38.18
C PRO A 167 3.99 -0.48 -38.40
N LEU A 168 3.50 0.01 -39.54
CA LEU A 168 2.11 -0.16 -39.96
C LEU A 168 1.74 -1.66 -39.96
N PRO A 169 0.57 -2.05 -39.43
CA PRO A 169 0.11 -3.42 -39.55
C PRO A 169 -0.13 -3.75 -41.03
N VAL A 170 0.49 -4.85 -41.48
CA VAL A 170 0.24 -5.46 -42.78
C VAL A 170 -1.23 -5.84 -42.84
N ARG A 171 -2.01 -5.09 -43.65
CA ARG A 171 -3.41 -5.39 -43.90
C ARG A 171 -3.52 -6.64 -44.78
N PRO A 172 -4.28 -7.68 -44.41
CA PRO A 172 -4.68 -8.70 -45.35
C PRO A 172 -5.60 -8.07 -46.41
N SER A 173 -5.29 -8.36 -47.67
CA SER A 173 -6.03 -7.90 -48.85
C SER A 173 -7.46 -8.44 -48.84
N TRP A 174 -8.44 -7.55 -48.65
CA TRP A 174 -9.82 -7.81 -49.02
C TRP A 174 -10.28 -6.70 -49.96
N THR A 175 -10.76 -7.14 -51.12
CA THR A 175 -11.17 -6.33 -52.26
C THR A 175 -12.38 -5.44 -51.93
N ILE A 176 -12.30 -4.19 -52.40
CA ILE A 176 -13.30 -3.14 -52.20
C ILE A 176 -14.60 -3.48 -52.93
N GLY A 177 -15.69 -3.63 -52.19
CA GLY A 177 -17.06 -3.59 -52.68
C GLY A 177 -17.78 -2.34 -52.15
N ARG A 178 -17.80 -1.28 -52.98
CA ARG A 178 -18.80 -0.21 -53.12
C ARG A 178 -19.54 0.33 -51.86
N ALA A 179 -19.33 1.62 -51.60
CA ALA A 179 -20.00 2.45 -50.59
C ALA A 179 -21.54 2.54 -50.74
N LYS A 180 -22.22 2.64 -49.59
CA LYS A 180 -23.50 3.35 -49.37
C LYS A 180 -23.42 3.98 -47.97
N SER A 181 -23.25 5.32 -47.93
CA SER A 181 -24.22 6.32 -47.46
C SER A 181 -24.43 6.31 -45.95
N LEU A 182 -23.95 7.39 -45.30
CA LEU A 182 -24.47 7.87 -44.02
C LEU A 182 -25.93 8.27 -44.25
N ASP A 183 -26.82 7.67 -43.47
CA ASP A 183 -28.19 8.09 -43.08
C ASP A 183 -28.92 6.79 -42.68
N ASP A 184 -29.74 6.85 -41.63
CA ASP A 184 -30.35 5.75 -40.85
C ASP A 184 -29.42 5.25 -39.71
N VAL A 185 -29.68 5.46 -38.41
CA VAL A 185 -30.88 5.14 -37.59
C VAL A 185 -30.81 5.92 -36.24
N PRO A 186 -31.93 6.26 -35.56
CA PRO A 186 -32.04 7.41 -34.67
C PRO A 186 -32.05 7.16 -33.14
N PHE A 187 -31.95 8.31 -32.45
CA PHE A 187 -32.35 8.77 -31.12
C PHE A 187 -33.23 7.90 -30.17
N ASP A 188 -32.90 8.08 -28.88
CA ASP A 188 -33.73 8.04 -27.65
C ASP A 188 -33.91 6.72 -26.85
N MET A 189 -33.43 6.75 -25.60
CA MET A 189 -34.30 6.51 -24.44
C MET A 189 -33.64 7.01 -23.16
N ALA A 190 -33.94 8.25 -22.80
CA ALA A 190 -33.86 8.72 -21.43
C ALA A 190 -35.09 8.26 -20.63
N THR A 191 -34.96 7.31 -19.69
CA THR A 191 -35.83 7.25 -18.49
C THR A 191 -35.23 6.34 -17.41
N ARG A 192 -34.86 6.91 -16.25
CA ARG A 192 -35.41 6.57 -14.92
C ARG A 192 -34.56 7.16 -13.79
N LEU A 193 -35.04 8.30 -13.29
CA LEU A 193 -34.79 8.81 -11.95
C LEU A 193 -35.51 7.94 -10.91
N ALA A 194 -34.82 7.59 -9.82
CA ALA A 194 -35.40 7.53 -8.48
C ALA A 194 -34.29 7.65 -7.42
N PRO A 195 -34.27 8.71 -6.58
CA PRO A 195 -33.37 8.81 -5.43
C PRO A 195 -33.91 7.99 -4.24
N MET A 196 -33.05 7.14 -3.67
CA MET A 196 -33.33 6.41 -2.43
C MET A 196 -33.37 7.38 -1.23
N ARG A 197 -34.48 7.36 -0.50
CA ARG A 197 -34.62 8.02 0.81
C ARG A 197 -33.84 7.24 1.87
N PRO A 198 -33.15 7.90 2.82
CA PRO A 198 -32.60 7.24 4.00
C PRO A 198 -33.71 6.96 5.04
N PRO A 199 -33.62 5.85 5.81
CA PRO A 199 -34.56 5.55 6.89
C PRO A 199 -34.32 6.42 8.14
N LEU A 200 -35.43 6.70 8.82
CA LEU A 200 -35.59 7.59 9.98
C LEU A 200 -34.87 7.06 11.23
N LEU A 201 -34.19 7.98 11.94
CA LEU A 201 -33.74 7.78 13.32
C LEU A 201 -34.92 7.44 14.25
N GLN A 202 -34.87 6.29 14.92
CA GLN A 202 -35.60 6.08 16.16
C GLN A 202 -34.69 6.48 17.32
N ARG A 203 -35.03 7.59 17.99
CA ARG A 203 -34.44 7.99 19.27
C ARG A 203 -35.01 7.08 20.35
N HIS A 204 -34.20 6.15 20.85
CA HIS A 204 -34.44 5.54 22.15
C HIS A 204 -34.08 6.55 23.24
N THR A 205 -35.08 7.03 23.96
CA THR A 205 -34.91 7.79 25.20
C THR A 205 -34.73 6.81 26.35
N ASP A 206 -33.49 6.49 26.67
CA ASP A 206 -33.20 5.77 27.91
C ASP A 206 -33.18 6.76 29.09
N THR A 207 -34.02 6.39 30.06
CA THR A 207 -34.29 7.09 31.30
C THR A 207 -33.13 6.88 32.26
N ILE A 208 -32.50 7.97 32.70
CA ILE A 208 -31.48 7.96 33.77
C ILE A 208 -32.21 8.01 35.12
N PRO A 209 -32.05 7.04 36.04
CA PRO A 209 -32.50 7.20 37.40
C PRO A 209 -31.53 8.07 38.21
N SER A 210 -32.12 9.08 38.84
CA SER A 210 -31.54 9.99 39.83
C SER A 210 -31.02 9.22 41.05
N VAL A 211 -29.74 9.41 41.39
CA VAL A 211 -29.18 9.04 42.70
C VAL A 211 -28.89 10.34 43.44
N GLY A 212 -29.59 10.55 44.56
CA GLY A 212 -29.49 11.73 45.40
C GLY A 212 -28.19 11.78 46.21
N PRO A 213 -27.82 12.96 46.74
CA PRO A 213 -26.60 13.13 47.53
C PRO A 213 -26.81 12.62 48.96
N ALA A 214 -25.89 11.75 49.42
CA ALA A 214 -25.78 11.38 50.82
C ALA A 214 -25.23 12.56 51.62
N MET A 215 -25.94 12.91 52.69
CA MET A 215 -25.58 13.94 53.65
C MET A 215 -24.37 13.54 54.50
N ALA A 216 -23.67 14.59 54.93
CA ALA A 216 -22.69 14.58 56.00
C ALA A 216 -23.32 14.23 57.35
N ASP A 217 -22.56 13.48 58.16
CA ASP A 217 -22.21 13.80 59.56
C ASP A 217 -20.99 12.96 59.98
#